data_AF-A0A3R7DK53-F1
#
_entry.id   AF-A0A3R7DK53-F1
#
_cell.length_a   1.000
_cell.length_b   1.000
_cell.length_c   1.000
_cell.angle_alpha   90.00
_cell.angle_beta   90.00
_cell.angle_gamma   90.00
#
_symmetry.space_group_name_H-M   'P 1'
#
loop_
_entity.id
_entity.type
_entity.pdbx_description
1 polymer ?
#
loop_
_entity_poly.entity_id
_entity_poly.type
_entity_poly.pdbx_seq_one_letter_code
_entity_poly.pdbx_strand_id
1 'polypeptide(L)'
;MFKRVHNYIYANQGFQKDKAFEELQKLIFIKVHDEQFSPTLHFYTLPGEDVSEVRRRLTKVFQKVQERYKYIFKGKKEVIELNDTVLRYVVSELQRFSLVDTDTDVKGEAYEEIVGPNLRGDRGEFFTA
;
A
#
# COMPACT_ATOMS: atom_id res chain seq x y z
N MET A 1 7.48 6.30 -10.66
CA MET A 1 7.64 5.15 -9.74
C MET A 1 6.33 4.38 -9.61
N PHE A 2 5.27 4.96 -9.02
CA PHE A 2 3.96 4.31 -8.82
C PHE A 2 3.34 3.68 -10.08
N LYS A 3 3.37 4.38 -11.22
CA LYS A 3 2.87 3.85 -12.52
C LYS A 3 3.60 2.57 -12.96
N ARG A 4 4.89 2.44 -12.66
CA ARG A 4 5.70 1.26 -13.01
C ARG A 4 5.31 0.06 -12.15
N VAL A 5 5.17 0.31 -10.84
CA VAL A 5 4.73 -0.68 -9.86
C VAL A 5 3.31 -1.17 -10.17
N HIS A 6 2.39 -0.24 -10.44
CA HIS A 6 1.00 -0.56 -10.81
C HIS A 6 0.92 -1.40 -12.10
N ASN A 7 1.64 -0.99 -13.16
CA ASN A 7 1.72 -1.78 -14.39
C ASN A 7 2.32 -3.18 -14.15
N TYR A 8 3.30 -3.30 -13.25
CA TYR A 8 3.90 -4.60 -12.93
C TYR A 8 2.91 -5.52 -12.21
N ILE A 9 2.13 -5.00 -11.25
CA ILE A 9 1.06 -5.75 -10.58
C ILE A 9 0.01 -6.20 -11.61
N TYR A 10 -0.46 -5.28 -12.45
CA TYR A 10 -1.45 -5.56 -13.49
C TYR A 10 -0.97 -6.67 -14.45
N ALA A 11 0.26 -6.57 -14.95
CA ALA A 11 0.83 -7.52 -15.90
C ALA A 11 1.11 -8.91 -15.29
N ASN A 12 1.45 -8.99 -14.00
CA ASN A 12 1.89 -10.25 -13.38
C ASN A 12 0.85 -10.94 -12.49
N GLN A 13 -0.25 -10.25 -12.12
CA GLN A 13 -1.36 -10.87 -11.39
C GLN A 13 -2.64 -11.01 -12.21
N GLY A 14 -2.78 -10.31 -13.34
CA GLY A 14 -4.03 -10.30 -14.10
C GLY A 14 -5.19 -9.66 -13.33
N PHE A 15 -4.89 -8.87 -12.30
CA PHE A 15 -5.88 -8.08 -11.57
C PHE A 15 -6.49 -7.01 -12.46
N GLN A 16 -7.76 -6.67 -12.20
CA GLN A 16 -8.35 -5.47 -12.76
C GLN A 16 -7.60 -4.23 -12.25
N LYS A 17 -7.65 -3.14 -13.02
CA LYS A 17 -6.92 -1.91 -12.75
C LYS A 17 -7.16 -1.39 -11.33
N ASP A 18 -8.40 -1.47 -10.87
CA ASP A 18 -8.86 -1.07 -9.54
C ASP A 18 -8.26 -1.96 -8.45
N LYS A 19 -8.36 -3.29 -8.58
CA LYS A 19 -7.76 -4.22 -7.61
C LYS A 19 -6.24 -4.08 -7.51
N ALA A 20 -5.55 -3.87 -8.64
CA ALA A 20 -4.11 -3.60 -8.63
C ALA A 20 -3.76 -2.27 -7.92
N PHE A 21 -4.64 -1.28 -8.00
CA PHE A 21 -4.50 -0.01 -7.30
C PHE A 21 -4.73 -0.17 -5.80
N GLU A 22 -5.77 -0.91 -5.39
CA GLU A 22 -6.06 -1.20 -3.98
C GLU A 22 -4.88 -1.91 -3.30
N GLU A 23 -4.27 -2.90 -3.95
CA GLU A 23 -3.10 -3.61 -3.39
C GLU A 23 -1.87 -2.70 -3.26
N LEU A 24 -1.63 -1.83 -4.26
CA LEU A 24 -0.57 -0.83 -4.18
C LEU A 24 -0.82 0.15 -3.03
N GLN A 25 -2.07 0.59 -2.86
CA GLN A 25 -2.48 1.50 -1.82
C GLN A 25 -2.24 0.89 -0.43
N LYS A 26 -2.58 -0.40 -0.23
CA LYS A 26 -2.27 -1.13 1.02
C LYS A 26 -0.78 -1.08 1.35
N LEU A 27 0.10 -1.34 0.39
CA LEU A 27 1.56 -1.28 0.61
C LEU A 27 2.06 0.12 0.95
N ILE A 28 1.49 1.17 0.32
CA ILE A 28 1.79 2.57 0.65
C ILE A 28 1.43 2.86 2.10
N PHE A 29 0.23 2.47 2.54
CA PHE A 29 -0.20 2.64 3.92
C PHE A 29 0.72 1.97 4.92
N ILE A 30 1.13 0.73 4.64
CA ILE A 30 2.05 -0.02 5.51
C ILE A 30 3.38 0.74 5.62
N LYS A 31 3.93 1.19 4.50
CA LYS A 31 5.20 1.92 4.48
C LYS A 31 5.12 3.24 5.22
N VAL A 32 4.09 4.04 4.96
CA VAL A 32 3.88 5.33 5.63
C VAL A 32 3.73 5.15 7.14
N HIS A 33 2.96 4.15 7.56
CA HIS A 33 2.80 3.85 8.98
C HIS A 33 4.10 3.36 9.63
N ASP A 34 4.85 2.51 8.93
CA ASP A 34 6.14 2.01 9.42
C ASP A 34 7.16 3.13 9.57
N GLU A 35 7.25 4.05 8.60
CA GLU A 35 8.14 5.21 8.67
C GLU A 35 7.73 6.24 9.73
N GLN A 36 6.43 6.42 10.00
CA GLN A 36 5.95 7.39 11.00
C GLN A 36 6.00 6.88 12.45
N PHE A 37 5.75 5.58 12.66
CA PHE A 37 5.46 5.04 13.99
C PHE A 37 6.38 3.90 14.43
N SER A 38 7.15 3.29 13.52
CA SER A 38 8.12 2.27 13.92
C SER A 38 9.48 2.91 14.19
N PRO A 39 10.12 2.65 15.35
CA PRO A 39 11.49 3.12 15.62
C PRO A 39 12.53 2.45 14.71
N THR A 40 12.19 1.29 14.15
CA THR A 40 12.99 0.55 13.16
C THR A 40 12.12 0.22 11.96
N LEU A 41 12.64 0.45 10.75
CA LEU A 41 11.91 0.14 9.52
C LEU A 41 11.75 -1.37 9.35
N HIS A 42 10.51 -1.82 9.20
CA HIS A 42 10.13 -3.18 8.87
C HIS A 42 9.72 -3.32 7.40
N PHE A 43 9.47 -2.23 6.69
CA PHE A 43 9.13 -2.24 5.27
C PHE A 43 10.39 -2.34 4.39
N TYR A 44 10.96 -3.55 4.30
CA TYR A 44 12.11 -3.81 3.42
C TYR A 44 12.14 -5.28 2.98
N THR A 45 12.90 -5.55 1.92
CA THR A 45 13.29 -6.90 1.51
C THR A 45 14.80 -6.97 1.27
N LEU A 46 15.43 -8.06 1.72
CA LEU A 46 16.85 -8.33 1.53
C LEU A 46 17.11 -9.26 0.32
N PRO A 47 18.29 -9.17 -0.31
CA PRO A 47 18.70 -10.13 -1.32
C PRO A 47 18.80 -11.53 -0.70
N GLY A 48 18.19 -12.53 -1.34
CA GLY A 48 18.15 -13.91 -0.84
C GLY A 48 17.18 -14.19 0.31
N GLU A 49 16.46 -13.19 0.82
CA GLU A 49 15.43 -13.38 1.84
C GLU A 49 14.19 -14.09 1.28
N ASP A 50 13.61 -14.97 2.10
CA ASP A 50 12.38 -15.67 1.79
C ASP A 50 11.18 -14.70 1.78
N VAL A 51 10.37 -14.75 0.72
CA VAL A 51 9.25 -13.82 0.56
C VAL A 51 8.17 -14.05 1.61
N SER A 52 8.04 -15.27 2.15
CA SER A 52 7.08 -15.56 3.23
C SER A 52 7.42 -14.78 4.48
N GLU A 53 8.71 -14.58 4.78
CA GLU A 53 9.17 -13.78 5.91
C GLU A 53 8.87 -12.29 5.71
N VAL A 54 9.10 -11.77 4.49
CA VAL A 54 8.73 -10.40 4.11
C VAL A 54 7.23 -10.20 4.27
N ARG A 55 6.41 -11.11 3.71
CA ARG A 55 4.95 -11.07 3.84
C ARG A 55 4.51 -11.11 5.30
N ARG A 56 5.07 -12.01 6.11
CA ARG A 56 4.74 -12.13 7.54
C ARG A 56 5.01 -10.82 8.28
N ARG A 57 6.14 -10.16 7.99
CA ARG A 57 6.51 -8.87 8.56
C ARG A 57 5.54 -7.76 8.13
N LEU A 58 5.24 -7.67 6.84
CA LEU A 58 4.31 -6.69 6.29
C LEU A 58 2.89 -6.87 6.85
N THR A 59 2.42 -8.11 6.97
CA THR A 59 1.12 -8.43 7.57
C THR A 59 1.03 -7.95 9.02
N LYS A 60 2.09 -8.09 9.82
CA LYS A 60 2.12 -7.58 11.21
C LYS A 60 1.99 -6.06 11.25
N VAL A 61 2.68 -5.35 10.37
CA VAL A 61 2.56 -3.88 10.29
C VAL A 61 1.18 -3.51 9.76
N PHE A 62 0.66 -4.25 8.78
CA PHE A 62 -0.66 -4.01 8.21
C PHE A 62 -1.78 -4.17 9.23
N GLN A 63 -1.69 -5.13 10.15
CA GLN A 63 -2.64 -5.25 11.26
C GLN A 63 -2.68 -3.97 12.11
N LYS A 64 -1.52 -3.39 12.44
CA LYS A 64 -1.45 -2.11 13.18
C LYS A 64 -2.04 -0.95 12.37
N VAL A 65 -1.80 -0.93 11.06
CA VAL A 65 -2.42 0.03 10.13
C VAL A 65 -3.94 -0.11 10.15
N GLN A 66 -4.47 -1.32 10.02
CA GLN A 66 -5.91 -1.59 10.05
C GLN A 66 -6.55 -1.16 11.37
N GLU A 67 -5.85 -1.37 12.49
CA GLU A 67 -6.31 -0.93 13.81
C GLU A 67 -6.34 0.58 13.98
N ARG A 68 -5.42 1.30 13.34
CA ARG A 68 -5.37 2.76 13.37
C ARG A 68 -6.36 3.39 12.39
N TYR A 69 -6.43 2.86 11.18
CA TYR A 69 -7.26 3.35 10.09
C TYR A 69 -8.54 2.52 9.95
N LYS A 70 -9.21 2.20 11.08
CA LYS A 70 -10.44 1.38 11.08
C LYS A 70 -11.56 1.96 10.21
N TYR A 71 -11.62 3.28 10.06
CA TYR A 71 -12.57 3.96 9.19
C TYR A 71 -12.32 3.68 7.70
N ILE A 72 -11.05 3.46 7.32
CA ILE A 72 -10.65 3.06 5.97
C ILE A 72 -10.91 1.58 5.80
N PHE A 73 -10.42 0.72 6.70
CA PHE A 73 -10.45 -0.74 6.52
C PHE A 73 -11.74 -1.43 7.03
N LYS A 74 -12.77 -0.68 7.45
CA LYS A 74 -14.15 -1.10 7.83
C LYS A 74 -14.32 -2.53 8.38
N GLY A 75 -13.41 -3.00 9.23
CA GLY A 75 -13.44 -4.33 9.82
C GLY A 75 -13.31 -5.52 8.86
N LYS A 76 -13.00 -5.30 7.57
CA LYS A 76 -12.66 -6.39 6.67
C LYS A 76 -11.28 -6.93 7.07
N LYS A 77 -11.14 -8.26 7.18
CA LYS A 77 -9.84 -8.93 7.23
C LYS A 77 -9.18 -8.82 5.86
N GLU A 78 -8.86 -7.60 5.46
CA GLU A 78 -8.09 -7.39 4.25
C GLU A 78 -6.71 -7.97 4.47
N VAL A 79 -6.24 -8.69 3.46
CA VAL A 79 -4.89 -9.23 3.39
C VAL A 79 -4.25 -8.72 2.12
N ILE A 80 -2.94 -8.80 2.07
CA ILE A 80 -2.18 -8.54 0.85
C ILE A 80 -2.38 -9.75 -0.06
N GLU A 81 -3.10 -9.56 -1.16
CA GLU A 81 -3.40 -10.58 -2.17
C GLU A 81 -2.37 -10.61 -3.31
N LEU A 82 -1.31 -9.79 -3.23
CA LEU A 82 -0.19 -9.83 -4.17
C LEU A 82 0.49 -11.20 -4.20
N ASN A 83 0.93 -11.67 -5.35
CA ASN A 83 1.79 -12.87 -5.47
C ASN A 83 3.19 -12.57 -4.90
N ASP A 84 3.92 -13.58 -4.43
CA ASP A 84 5.22 -13.40 -3.77
C ASP A 84 6.25 -12.67 -4.65
N THR A 85 6.35 -13.02 -5.93
CA THR A 85 7.24 -12.33 -6.89
C THR A 85 6.89 -10.85 -7.02
N VAL A 86 5.59 -10.55 -7.11
CA VAL A 86 5.08 -9.18 -7.27
C VAL A 86 5.30 -8.39 -5.99
N LEU A 87 4.93 -8.95 -4.85
CA LEU A 87 5.14 -8.37 -3.53
C LEU A 87 6.60 -7.98 -3.32
N ARG A 88 7.54 -8.90 -3.60
CA ARG A 88 8.98 -8.64 -3.46
C ARG A 88 9.41 -7.49 -4.35
N TYR A 89 9.01 -7.49 -5.62
CA TYR A 89 9.35 -6.42 -6.56
C TYR A 89 8.83 -5.07 -6.07
N VAL A 90 7.56 -4.99 -5.69
CA VAL A 90 6.95 -3.74 -5.23
C VAL A 90 7.62 -3.22 -3.96
N VAL A 91 7.87 -4.09 -2.98
CA VAL A 91 8.55 -3.73 -1.74
C VAL A 91 9.99 -3.28 -2.02
N SER A 92 10.68 -3.91 -2.96
CA SER A 92 12.04 -3.54 -3.36
C SER A 92 12.13 -2.16 -4.03
N GLU A 93 11.10 -1.79 -4.78
CA GLU A 93 11.02 -0.45 -5.38
C GLU A 93 10.62 0.58 -4.33
N LEU A 94 9.60 0.29 -3.51
CA LEU A 94 9.10 1.21 -2.48
C LEU A 94 10.09 1.46 -1.36
N GLN A 95 10.86 0.47 -0.90
CA GLN A 95 11.82 0.64 0.20
C GLN A 95 12.88 1.72 -0.08
N ARG A 96 13.16 2.02 -1.35
CA ARG A 96 14.19 3.00 -1.78
C ARG A 96 13.79 4.47 -1.60
N PHE A 97 12.51 4.73 -1.38
CA PHE A 97 11.96 6.08 -1.27
C PHE A 97 11.39 6.27 0.14
N SER A 98 11.55 7.43 0.76
CA SER A 98 10.79 7.76 1.97
C SER A 98 9.46 8.39 1.57
N LEU A 99 8.33 7.80 1.99
CA LEU A 99 7.01 8.38 1.75
C LEU A 99 6.65 9.43 2.83
N VAL A 100 7.30 9.36 3.98
CA VAL A 100 7.12 10.30 5.09
C VAL A 100 8.05 11.50 5.01
N ASP A 101 9.16 11.46 4.29
CA ASP A 101 10.05 12.61 4.15
C ASP A 101 9.65 13.57 3.00
N THR A 102 8.70 13.14 2.16
CA THR A 102 8.23 13.96 1.03
C THR A 102 7.24 15.04 1.52
N ASP A 103 7.76 16.18 1.98
CA ASP A 103 7.10 17.49 2.23
C ASP A 103 5.62 17.47 2.73
N THR A 104 5.45 17.79 4.01
CA THR A 104 4.19 17.65 4.78
C THR A 104 3.01 18.47 4.25
N ASP A 105 3.25 19.53 3.48
CA ASP A 105 2.19 20.31 2.81
C ASP A 105 1.65 19.59 1.56
N VAL A 106 2.52 18.93 0.79
CA VAL A 106 2.12 18.13 -0.39
C VAL A 106 1.41 16.85 0.04
N LYS A 107 1.72 16.32 1.22
CA LYS A 107 1.07 15.10 1.75
C LYS A 107 -0.41 15.29 2.02
N GLY A 108 -0.88 16.45 2.49
CA GLY A 108 -2.29 16.66 2.80
C GLY A 108 -3.15 16.63 1.54
N GLU A 109 -2.81 17.50 0.59
CA GLU A 109 -3.50 17.60 -0.70
C GLU A 109 -3.28 16.38 -1.59
N ALA A 110 -2.05 15.90 -1.80
CA ALA A 110 -1.82 14.78 -2.72
C ALA A 110 -2.36 13.45 -2.18
N TYR A 111 -2.40 13.27 -0.85
CA TYR A 111 -3.07 12.14 -0.26
C TYR A 111 -4.59 12.29 -0.40
N GLU A 112 -5.19 13.44 -0.11
CA GLU A 112 -6.62 13.64 -0.39
C GLU A 112 -6.97 13.58 -1.89
N GLU A 113 -6.07 13.93 -2.80
CA GLU A 113 -6.32 13.96 -4.25
C GLU A 113 -6.14 12.57 -4.88
N ILE A 114 -5.19 11.76 -4.39
CA ILE A 114 -4.96 10.39 -4.89
C ILE A 114 -5.82 9.37 -4.14
N VAL A 115 -5.95 9.53 -2.82
CA VAL A 115 -6.62 8.60 -1.91
C VAL A 115 -8.06 9.04 -1.60
N GLY A 116 -8.36 10.35 -1.57
CA GLY A 116 -9.69 10.86 -1.25
C GLY A 116 -10.79 10.57 -2.29
N PRO A 117 -10.60 10.76 -3.61
CA PRO A 117 -11.64 10.39 -4.58
C PRO A 117 -11.76 8.88 -4.77
N ASN A 118 -10.68 8.10 -4.66
CA ASN A 118 -10.74 6.63 -4.79
C ASN A 118 -11.31 5.93 -3.53
N LEU A 119 -11.09 6.47 -2.33
CA LEU A 119 -11.78 5.99 -1.11
C LEU A 119 -13.25 6.39 -1.06
N ARG A 120 -13.62 7.53 -1.66
CA ARG A 120 -15.03 7.95 -1.79
C ARG A 120 -15.74 7.20 -2.91
N GLY A 121 -15.04 6.86 -4.00
CA GLY A 121 -15.59 6.23 -5.20
C GLY A 121 -16.12 4.80 -5.02
N ASP A 122 -15.56 4.01 -4.09
CA ASP A 122 -15.99 2.62 -3.90
C ASP A 122 -17.05 2.44 -2.78
N ARG A 123 -17.49 3.53 -2.13
CA ARG A 123 -18.44 3.43 -1.00
C ARG A 123 -19.68 4.31 -1.09
N GLY A 124 -19.96 4.89 -2.25
CA GLY A 124 -21.18 5.63 -2.51
C GLY A 124 -21.44 5.72 -4.00
N GLU A 125 -22.31 4.84 -4.48
CA GLU A 125 -23.23 5.06 -5.61
C GLU A 125 -23.34 6.53 -6.09
N PHE A 126 -23.21 6.72 -7.41
CA PHE A 126 -23.57 7.90 -8.21
C PHE A 126 -22.95 9.26 -7.86
N PHE A 127 -22.26 9.83 -8.85
CA PHE A 127 -22.62 11.17 -9.29
C PHE A 127 -22.98 11.09 -10.78
N THR A 128 -24.26 10.92 -11.05
CA THR A 128 -24.88 11.57 -12.20
C THR A 128 -25.18 12.99 -11.77
N ALA A 129 -24.65 13.95 -12.51
CA ALA A 129 -25.30 15.22 -12.81
C ALA A 129 -24.96 15.56 -14.26
#